data_AF-A0A0R1EXP2-F1
#
_entry.id   AF-A0A0R1EXP2-F1
#
_cell.length_a   1.000
_cell.length_b   1.000
_cell.length_c   1.000
_cell.angle_alpha   90.00
_cell.angle_beta   90.00
_cell.angle_gamma   90.00
#
_symmetry.space_group_name_H-M   'P 1'
#
loop_
_entity.id
_entity.type
_entity.pdbx_description
1 polymer ?
#
loop_
_entity_poly.entity_id
_entity_poly.type
_entity_poly.pdbx_seq_one_letter_code
_entity_poly.pdbx_strand_id
1 'polypeptide(L)'
;MEQLLIDHPRALFFEGAYPIHMPNFKNIEAAVGKMTMIQGATLVAMREQPEYDAILEGAQPEGFTLASCGGALQQKGVYAIYAALKLFGRPNSATYFATAVETGVDGTGVAFLQYDHFYVTLHFGFTTDSYMPTEVNGHHELIQVDDLTEMHLVQHYDAQKKITPLMSADYTYHFTGELLAFTEMLEHPYTAENRKKYREWLQLAEDVNNVVYHLRQMVGIKFPTDTPQK
;
A
#
# COMPACT_ATOMS: atom_id res chain seq x y z
N MET A 1 -18.65 -5.81 7.69
CA MET A 1 -18.53 -4.34 7.61
C MET A 1 -19.68 -3.72 6.82
N GLU A 2 -19.93 -4.17 5.59
CA GLU A 2 -21.00 -3.63 4.73
C GLU A 2 -22.37 -3.58 5.41
N GLN A 3 -22.80 -4.68 6.05
CA GLN A 3 -24.06 -4.72 6.79
C GLN A 3 -24.13 -3.65 7.90
N LEU A 4 -23.04 -3.42 8.64
CA LEU A 4 -22.99 -2.39 9.67
C LEU A 4 -23.15 -0.98 9.07
N LEU A 5 -22.57 -0.72 7.90
CA LEU A 5 -22.72 0.57 7.22
C LEU A 5 -24.15 0.76 6.66
N ILE A 6 -24.81 -0.31 6.23
CA ILE A 6 -26.22 -0.30 5.84
C ILE A 6 -27.12 0.00 7.05
N ASP A 7 -26.86 -0.65 8.18
CA ASP A 7 -27.64 -0.51 9.41
C ASP A 7 -27.40 0.86 10.09
N HIS A 8 -26.26 1.49 9.80
CA HIS A 8 -25.86 2.78 10.36
C HIS A 8 -25.51 3.80 9.26
N PRO A 9 -26.50 4.33 8.51
CA PRO A 9 -26.27 5.15 7.31
C PRO A 9 -25.63 6.54 7.57
N ARG A 10 -25.43 6.90 8.84
CA ARG A 10 -24.70 8.12 9.26
C ARG A 10 -23.25 7.84 9.67
N ALA A 11 -22.88 6.58 9.83
CA ALA A 11 -21.52 6.19 10.15
C ALA A 11 -20.68 6.15 8.87
N LEU A 12 -19.43 6.56 8.99
CA LEU A 12 -18.42 6.42 7.95
C LEU A 12 -17.27 5.57 8.50
N PHE A 13 -16.82 4.62 7.70
CA PHE A 13 -15.64 3.81 7.93
C PHE A 13 -14.52 4.23 6.97
N PHE A 14 -13.30 4.39 7.50
CA PHE A 14 -12.10 4.69 6.75
C PHE A 14 -10.99 3.72 7.16
N GLU A 15 -10.27 3.17 6.18
CA GLU A 15 -9.03 2.46 6.42
C GLU A 15 -7.87 3.46 6.34
N GLY A 16 -6.96 3.44 7.33
CA GLY A 16 -5.85 4.38 7.49
C GLY A 16 -4.68 4.12 6.54
N ALA A 17 -4.94 4.19 5.22
CA ALA A 17 -3.93 3.99 4.19
C ALA A 17 -3.23 5.32 3.84
N TYR A 18 -2.52 5.90 4.81
CA TYR A 18 -2.01 7.28 4.70
C TYR A 18 -1.23 7.61 3.40
N PRO A 19 -0.39 6.73 2.81
CA PRO A 19 0.42 7.12 1.65
C PRO A 19 -0.41 7.54 0.45
N ILE A 20 -1.54 6.86 0.18
CA ILE A 20 -2.39 7.18 -0.98
C ILE A 20 -3.14 8.51 -0.83
N HIS A 21 -3.18 9.08 0.37
CA HIS A 21 -3.81 10.37 0.64
C HIS A 21 -2.81 11.54 0.58
N MET A 22 -1.50 11.26 0.55
CA MET A 22 -0.46 12.28 0.46
C MET A 22 -0.54 13.03 -0.88
N PRO A 23 -0.38 14.36 -0.91
CA PRO A 23 -0.46 15.08 -2.18
C PRO A 23 0.65 14.73 -3.18
N ASN A 24 1.84 14.32 -2.72
CA ASN A 24 2.88 13.80 -3.63
C ASN A 24 2.43 12.48 -4.28
N PHE A 25 1.66 11.63 -3.58
CA PHE A 25 1.02 10.46 -4.20
C PHE A 25 0.00 10.87 -5.27
N LYS A 26 -0.79 11.92 -5.04
CA LYS A 26 -1.73 12.44 -6.06
C LYS A 26 -1.00 12.95 -7.29
N ASN A 27 0.20 13.53 -7.13
CA ASN A 27 1.03 13.94 -8.27
C ASN A 27 1.57 12.72 -9.03
N ILE A 28 1.94 11.65 -8.32
CA ILE A 28 2.31 10.36 -8.93
C ILE A 28 1.12 9.80 -9.70
N GLU A 29 -0.08 9.69 -9.09
CA GLU A 29 -1.30 9.21 -9.74
C GLU A 29 -1.62 10.01 -11.01
N ALA A 30 -1.55 11.34 -10.94
CA ALA A 30 -1.79 12.22 -12.08
C ALA A 30 -0.72 12.10 -13.18
N ALA A 31 0.53 11.81 -12.83
CA ALA A 31 1.62 11.61 -13.80
C ALA A 31 1.52 10.24 -14.46
N VAL A 32 1.26 9.17 -13.69
CA VAL A 32 1.01 7.82 -14.19
C VAL A 32 -0.21 7.82 -15.13
N GLY A 33 -1.29 8.55 -14.79
CA GLY A 33 -2.47 8.68 -15.65
C GLY A 33 -2.24 9.41 -16.98
N LYS A 34 -1.09 10.06 -17.18
CA LYS A 34 -0.68 10.68 -18.45
C LYS A 34 0.21 9.77 -19.30
N MET A 35 0.77 8.72 -18.72
CA MET A 35 1.58 7.74 -19.45
C MET A 35 0.70 7.02 -20.47
N THR A 36 1.15 6.94 -21.71
CA THR A 36 0.41 6.26 -22.79
C THR A 36 0.45 4.74 -22.67
N MET A 37 1.41 4.20 -21.92
CA MET A 37 1.60 2.78 -21.66
C MET A 37 2.35 2.60 -20.35
N ILE A 38 1.99 1.54 -19.60
CA ILE A 38 2.78 1.05 -18.47
C ILE A 38 3.47 -0.24 -18.90
N GLN A 39 4.80 -0.29 -18.74
CA GLN A 39 5.63 -1.46 -19.04
C GLN A 39 5.86 -2.33 -17.80
N GLY A 40 5.75 -1.74 -16.61
CA GLY A 40 5.88 -2.42 -15.33
C GLY A 40 6.15 -1.43 -14.20
N ALA A 41 6.10 -1.91 -12.97
CA ALA A 41 6.46 -1.11 -11.81
C ALA A 41 7.14 -1.96 -10.73
N THR A 42 7.97 -1.32 -9.92
CA THR A 42 8.56 -1.87 -8.71
C THR A 42 8.19 -0.96 -7.56
N LEU A 43 7.41 -1.45 -6.60
CA LEU A 43 6.98 -0.69 -5.43
C LEU A 43 7.68 -1.22 -4.19
N VAL A 44 8.33 -0.33 -3.44
CA VAL A 44 9.18 -0.70 -2.30
C VAL A 44 8.64 -0.09 -1.02
N ALA A 45 8.35 -0.94 -0.03
CA ALA A 45 7.92 -0.59 1.31
C ALA A 45 8.71 -1.44 2.32
N MET A 46 10.02 -1.19 2.41
CA MET A 46 10.93 -2.01 3.22
C MET A 46 11.81 -1.14 4.10
N ARG A 47 11.57 -1.23 5.42
CA ARG A 47 12.22 -0.43 6.44
C ARG A 47 12.45 -1.27 7.66
N GLU A 48 13.67 -1.26 8.19
CA GLU A 48 13.98 -1.97 9.42
C GLU A 48 13.08 -1.46 10.55
N GLN A 49 12.56 -2.38 11.36
CA GLN A 49 11.75 -2.05 12.53
C GLN A 49 12.53 -2.49 13.80
N PRO A 50 12.61 -1.64 14.84
CA PRO A 50 13.33 -1.97 16.08
C PRO A 50 12.88 -3.27 16.75
N GLU A 51 11.61 -3.65 16.54
CA GLU A 51 11.03 -4.89 17.04
C GLU A 51 11.72 -6.14 16.47
N TYR A 52 12.43 -6.02 15.35
CA TYR A 52 13.15 -7.14 14.78
C TYR A 52 14.28 -7.63 15.70
N ASP A 53 15.04 -6.73 16.32
CA ASP A 53 16.07 -7.11 17.29
C ASP A 53 15.45 -7.86 18.49
N ALA A 54 14.29 -7.38 18.98
CA ALA A 54 13.57 -8.05 20.06
C ALA A 54 13.11 -9.46 19.64
N ILE A 55 12.69 -9.65 18.39
CA ILE A 55 12.33 -10.98 17.85
C ILE A 55 13.56 -11.90 17.83
N LEU A 56 14.73 -11.40 17.41
CA LEU A 56 15.97 -12.17 17.41
C LEU A 56 16.39 -12.61 18.83
N GLU A 57 16.04 -11.81 19.85
CA GLU A 57 16.21 -12.14 21.27
C GLU A 57 15.12 -13.08 21.83
N GLY A 58 14.16 -13.49 21.00
CA GLY A 58 13.08 -14.41 21.35
C GLY A 58 11.82 -13.75 21.89
N ALA A 59 11.72 -12.42 21.85
CA ALA A 59 10.51 -11.71 22.22
C ALA A 59 9.38 -11.90 21.18
N GLN A 60 8.16 -11.53 21.58
CA GLN A 60 6.95 -11.68 20.77
C GLN A 60 6.20 -10.33 20.72
N PRO A 61 6.78 -9.28 20.10
CA PRO A 61 6.18 -7.94 20.10
C PRO A 61 4.84 -7.89 19.36
N GLU A 62 3.93 -7.05 19.84
CA GLU A 62 2.62 -6.82 19.21
C GLU A 62 2.80 -6.29 17.78
N GLY A 63 1.99 -6.80 16.83
CA GLY A 63 2.10 -6.46 15.40
C GLY A 63 3.09 -7.33 14.62
N PHE A 64 3.85 -8.19 15.30
CA PHE A 64 4.86 -9.07 14.68
C PHE A 64 4.67 -10.55 15.05
N THR A 65 3.46 -10.94 15.45
CA THR A 65 3.13 -12.32 15.82
C THR A 65 1.86 -12.78 15.13
N LEU A 66 1.69 -14.09 14.95
CA LEU A 66 0.42 -14.65 14.43
C LEU A 66 -0.77 -14.28 15.33
N ALA A 67 -0.56 -14.21 16.65
CA ALA A 67 -1.61 -13.87 17.62
C ALA A 67 -2.12 -12.42 17.46
N SER A 68 -1.25 -11.49 17.08
CA SER A 68 -1.58 -10.09 16.82
C SER A 68 -1.93 -9.81 15.35
N CYS A 69 -2.11 -10.84 14.53
CA CYS A 69 -2.35 -10.72 13.08
C CYS A 69 -1.26 -9.89 12.37
N GLY A 70 -0.01 -10.08 12.78
CA GLY A 70 1.15 -9.31 12.32
C GLY A 70 1.83 -9.84 11.06
N GLY A 71 3.04 -9.32 10.81
CA GLY A 71 3.89 -9.71 9.68
C GLY A 71 4.15 -8.59 8.68
N ALA A 72 5.17 -8.75 7.85
CA ALA A 72 5.60 -7.73 6.90
C ALA A 72 4.52 -7.38 5.88
N LEU A 73 3.76 -8.36 5.41
CA LEU A 73 2.62 -8.18 4.51
C LEU A 73 1.55 -7.26 5.13
N GLN A 74 1.27 -7.45 6.42
CA GLN A 74 0.26 -6.67 7.14
C GLN A 74 0.77 -5.26 7.49
N GLN A 75 2.03 -5.16 7.94
CA GLN A 75 2.61 -3.91 8.45
C GLN A 75 3.12 -2.99 7.34
N LYS A 76 3.67 -3.54 6.26
CA LYS A 76 4.36 -2.79 5.20
C LYS A 76 3.83 -3.10 3.81
N GLY A 77 3.57 -4.38 3.51
CA GLY A 77 3.07 -4.83 2.21
C GLY A 77 1.73 -4.21 1.84
N VAL A 78 0.86 -3.96 2.83
CA VAL A 78 -0.44 -3.30 2.63
C VAL A 78 -0.31 -1.96 1.92
N TYR A 79 0.72 -1.15 2.21
CA TYR A 79 0.93 0.15 1.55
C TYR A 79 1.35 0.00 0.09
N ALA A 80 2.21 -0.98 -0.21
CA ALA A 80 2.60 -1.27 -1.59
C ALA A 80 1.42 -1.80 -2.41
N ILE A 81 0.54 -2.61 -1.80
CA ILE A 81 -0.68 -3.11 -2.44
C ILE A 81 -1.68 -1.97 -2.66
N TYR A 82 -1.89 -1.09 -1.67
CA TYR A 82 -2.71 0.11 -1.82
C TYR A 82 -2.24 0.98 -2.97
N ALA A 83 -0.94 1.25 -3.05
CA ALA A 83 -0.37 2.04 -4.13
C ALA A 83 -0.58 1.36 -5.50
N ALA A 84 -0.30 0.06 -5.60
CA ALA A 84 -0.50 -0.67 -6.86
C ALA A 84 -1.96 -0.62 -7.33
N LEU A 85 -2.91 -0.92 -6.44
CA LEU A 85 -4.33 -0.94 -6.80
C LEU A 85 -4.87 0.45 -7.08
N LYS A 86 -4.35 1.48 -6.39
CA LYS A 86 -4.72 2.87 -6.65
C LYS A 86 -4.21 3.38 -7.99
N LEU A 87 -3.02 2.94 -8.43
CA LEU A 87 -2.41 3.36 -9.70
C LEU A 87 -2.90 2.54 -10.90
N PHE A 88 -3.13 1.24 -10.72
CA PHE A 88 -3.32 0.30 -11.83
C PHE A 88 -4.65 -0.47 -11.76
N GLY A 89 -5.42 -0.30 -10.69
CA GLY A 89 -6.64 -1.08 -10.44
C GLY A 89 -6.35 -2.48 -9.90
N ARG A 90 -7.37 -3.33 -9.90
CA ARG A 90 -7.26 -4.70 -9.38
C ARG A 90 -6.41 -5.58 -10.31
N PRO A 91 -5.42 -6.32 -9.79
CA PRO A 91 -4.64 -7.24 -10.61
C PRO A 91 -5.44 -8.49 -11.00
N ASN A 92 -5.09 -9.09 -12.14
CA ASN A 92 -5.65 -10.35 -12.64
C ASN A 92 -5.24 -11.55 -11.78
N SER A 93 -4.00 -11.54 -11.28
CA SER A 93 -3.47 -12.55 -10.38
C SER A 93 -2.38 -11.96 -9.50
N ALA A 94 -2.08 -12.62 -8.39
CA ALA A 94 -1.00 -12.23 -7.51
C ALA A 94 -0.27 -13.47 -6.96
N THR A 95 1.06 -13.38 -6.86
CA THR A 95 1.94 -14.41 -6.28
C THR A 95 2.81 -13.80 -5.20
N TYR A 96 3.06 -14.52 -4.11
CA TYR A 96 3.89 -14.02 -3.01
C TYR A 96 4.90 -15.07 -2.53
N PHE A 97 6.12 -14.61 -2.27
CA PHE A 97 7.20 -15.38 -1.65
C PHE A 97 7.68 -14.62 -0.41
N ALA A 98 7.80 -15.32 0.70
CA ALA A 98 8.14 -14.73 1.99
C ALA A 98 9.25 -15.52 2.71
N THR A 99 10.02 -14.81 3.50
CA THR A 99 10.91 -15.38 4.53
C THR A 99 10.26 -15.14 5.88
N ALA A 100 9.97 -16.23 6.60
CA ALA A 100 9.42 -16.15 7.95
C ALA A 100 10.48 -15.75 8.98
N VAL A 101 10.02 -15.15 10.08
CA VAL A 101 10.80 -14.92 11.30
C VAL A 101 10.37 -15.90 12.40
N GLU A 102 11.07 -15.90 13.53
CA GLU A 102 10.90 -16.84 14.64
C GLU A 102 9.49 -16.84 15.24
N THR A 103 8.75 -15.73 15.14
CA THR A 103 7.36 -15.60 15.59
C THR A 103 6.34 -16.29 14.65
N GLY A 104 6.80 -16.82 13.52
CA GLY A 104 5.98 -17.53 12.51
C GLY A 104 5.27 -16.64 11.50
N VAL A 105 5.41 -15.31 11.59
CA VAL A 105 4.97 -14.37 10.54
C VAL A 105 6.06 -14.18 9.48
N ASP A 106 5.73 -13.56 8.36
CA ASP A 106 6.69 -13.10 7.37
C ASP A 106 7.47 -11.87 7.86
N GLY A 107 8.80 -11.88 7.70
CA GLY A 107 9.68 -10.73 7.98
C GLY A 107 10.00 -9.89 6.75
N THR A 108 10.12 -10.53 5.60
CA THR A 108 10.37 -9.89 4.30
C THR A 108 9.78 -10.75 3.19
N GLY A 109 9.42 -10.13 2.07
CA GLY A 109 8.98 -10.88 0.91
C GLY A 109 8.86 -10.06 -0.36
N VAL A 110 8.57 -10.78 -1.44
CA VAL A 110 8.36 -10.21 -2.77
C VAL A 110 7.06 -10.73 -3.34
N ALA A 111 6.18 -9.83 -3.74
CA ALA A 111 4.94 -10.16 -4.43
C ALA A 111 5.00 -9.73 -5.90
N PHE A 112 4.37 -10.51 -6.77
CA PHE A 112 4.17 -10.17 -8.17
C PHE A 112 2.67 -10.03 -8.42
N LEU A 113 2.25 -8.87 -8.92
CA LEU A 113 0.89 -8.60 -9.37
C LEU A 113 0.87 -8.61 -10.90
N GLN A 114 -0.01 -9.42 -11.48
CA GLN A 114 -0.18 -9.52 -12.93
C GLN A 114 -1.32 -8.62 -13.39
N TYR A 115 -1.05 -7.80 -14.41
CA TYR A 115 -2.05 -7.05 -15.18
C TYR A 115 -2.07 -7.55 -16.62
N ASP A 116 -2.91 -6.98 -17.48
CA ASP A 116 -3.12 -7.48 -18.86
C ASP A 116 -1.84 -7.48 -19.70
N HIS A 117 -0.99 -6.47 -19.53
CA HIS A 117 0.17 -6.22 -20.40
C HIS A 117 1.48 -6.00 -19.64
N PHE A 118 1.45 -5.99 -18.31
CA PHE A 118 2.63 -5.72 -17.49
C PHE A 118 2.50 -6.40 -16.12
N TYR A 119 3.60 -6.36 -15.37
CA TYR A 119 3.69 -6.89 -14.02
C TYR A 119 4.15 -5.79 -13.06
N VAL A 120 3.71 -5.89 -11.82
CA VAL A 120 4.18 -5.04 -10.73
C VAL A 120 4.84 -5.91 -9.68
N THR A 121 6.08 -5.57 -9.32
CA THR A 121 6.82 -6.22 -8.25
C THR A 121 6.67 -5.39 -6.98
N LEU A 122 6.29 -6.02 -5.87
CA LEU A 122 6.24 -5.40 -4.55
C LEU A 122 7.38 -5.97 -3.71
N HIS A 123 8.22 -5.11 -3.14
CA HIS A 123 9.24 -5.48 -2.17
C HIS A 123 8.87 -4.86 -0.82
N PHE A 124 8.70 -5.68 0.20
CA PHE A 124 8.36 -5.19 1.53
C PHE A 124 8.91 -6.08 2.63
N GLY A 125 9.19 -5.47 3.78
CA GLY A 125 9.84 -6.14 4.88
C GLY A 125 10.09 -5.21 6.05
N PHE A 126 10.32 -5.80 7.23
CA PHE A 126 10.71 -5.09 8.44
C PHE A 126 12.10 -5.48 8.97
N THR A 127 12.78 -6.43 8.33
CA THR A 127 14.04 -7.01 8.85
C THR A 127 15.29 -6.25 8.46
N THR A 128 15.22 -5.37 7.46
CA THR A 128 16.33 -4.52 7.03
C THR A 128 15.79 -3.35 6.21
N ASP A 129 16.59 -2.30 6.04
CA ASP A 129 16.29 -1.19 5.15
C ASP A 129 16.54 -1.54 3.68
N SER A 130 15.65 -1.05 2.82
CA SER A 130 15.90 -0.99 1.38
C SER A 130 16.09 0.46 0.95
N TYR A 131 17.11 0.71 0.12
CA TYR A 131 17.30 1.98 -0.57
C TYR A 131 16.91 1.91 -2.06
N MET A 132 16.24 0.83 -2.46
CA MET A 132 15.73 0.69 -3.82
C MET A 132 14.60 1.68 -4.05
N PRO A 133 14.65 2.52 -5.09
CA PRO A 133 13.56 3.41 -5.40
C PRO A 133 12.32 2.63 -5.84
N THR A 134 11.16 3.23 -5.62
CA THR A 134 9.93 2.83 -6.30
C THR A 134 9.93 3.41 -7.71
N GLU A 135 9.58 2.60 -8.70
CA GLU A 135 9.62 2.96 -10.11
C GLU A 135 8.33 2.57 -10.83
N VAL A 136 7.82 3.46 -11.68
CA VAL A 136 6.76 3.18 -12.66
C VAL A 136 7.30 3.47 -14.05
N ASN A 137 7.39 2.43 -14.88
CA ASN A 137 8.00 2.48 -16.19
C ASN A 137 6.95 2.70 -17.27
N GLY A 138 7.05 3.83 -17.97
CA GLY A 138 6.30 4.12 -19.18
C GLY A 138 7.03 3.64 -20.44
N HIS A 139 6.61 4.09 -21.62
CA HIS A 139 7.24 3.65 -22.89
C HIS A 139 8.71 4.10 -23.03
N HIS A 140 8.98 5.37 -22.73
CA HIS A 140 10.33 5.97 -22.70
C HIS A 140 10.52 6.89 -21.49
N GLU A 141 9.58 6.88 -20.57
CA GLU A 141 9.55 7.73 -19.40
C GLU A 141 9.53 6.87 -18.12
N LEU A 142 9.99 7.45 -17.01
CA LEU A 142 10.06 6.80 -15.71
C LEU A 142 9.56 7.77 -14.64
N ILE A 143 8.70 7.30 -13.74
CA ILE A 143 8.47 7.97 -12.47
C ILE A 143 9.25 7.21 -11.41
N GLN A 144 10.13 7.93 -10.71
CA GLN A 144 10.93 7.40 -9.61
C GLN A 144 10.54 8.10 -8.31
N VAL A 145 10.37 7.31 -7.25
CA VAL A 145 10.05 7.75 -5.90
C VAL A 145 11.09 7.15 -4.97
N ASP A 146 11.66 7.95 -4.08
CA ASP A 146 12.65 7.48 -3.10
C ASP A 146 12.08 6.46 -2.11
N ASP A 147 10.90 6.74 -1.56
CA ASP A 147 10.23 5.90 -0.58
C ASP A 147 8.71 6.04 -0.75
N LEU A 148 7.99 4.92 -0.84
CA LEU A 148 6.55 4.93 -1.09
C LEU A 148 5.72 5.35 0.12
N THR A 149 6.28 5.31 1.33
CA THR A 149 5.65 5.77 2.56
C THR A 149 5.95 7.23 2.88
N GLU A 150 7.04 7.78 2.33
CA GLU A 150 7.51 9.13 2.65
C GLU A 150 7.48 10.13 1.50
N MET A 151 7.86 9.67 0.29
CA MET A 151 7.83 10.44 -0.96
C MET A 151 8.52 11.81 -0.85
N HIS A 152 9.70 11.87 -0.22
CA HIS A 152 10.50 13.09 -0.12
C HIS A 152 11.17 13.46 -1.44
N LEU A 153 11.22 12.53 -2.40
CA LEU A 153 11.71 12.79 -3.74
C LEU A 153 10.87 12.04 -4.77
N VAL A 154 10.14 12.81 -5.58
CA VAL A 154 9.39 12.29 -6.74
C VAL A 154 9.92 12.92 -8.02
N GLN A 155 10.44 12.10 -8.93
CA GLN A 155 11.06 12.54 -10.18
C GLN A 155 10.40 11.88 -11.38
N HIS A 156 10.18 12.67 -12.42
CA HIS A 156 9.80 12.20 -13.75
C HIS A 156 10.96 12.36 -14.71
N TYR A 157 11.33 11.27 -15.37
CA TYR A 157 12.31 11.24 -16.44
C TYR A 157 11.55 11.10 -17.75
N ASP A 158 11.69 12.05 -18.66
CA ASP A 158 11.07 11.98 -19.98
C ASP A 158 11.90 11.13 -20.97
N ALA A 159 11.42 11.00 -22.20
CA ALA A 159 12.08 10.27 -23.27
C ALA A 159 13.48 10.79 -23.64
N GLN A 160 13.82 12.02 -23.25
CA GLN A 160 15.14 12.64 -23.44
C GLN A 160 16.00 12.54 -22.17
N LYS A 161 15.55 11.79 -21.15
CA LYS A 161 16.17 11.66 -19.82
C LYS A 161 16.24 12.97 -19.05
N LYS A 162 15.44 13.96 -19.42
CA LYS A 162 15.33 15.20 -18.65
C LYS A 162 14.50 14.91 -17.40
N ILE A 163 15.00 15.39 -16.27
CA ILE A 163 14.39 15.22 -14.96
C ILE A 163 13.47 16.40 -14.66
N THR A 164 12.24 16.10 -14.26
CA THR A 164 11.28 17.09 -13.74
C THR A 164 10.81 16.62 -12.35
N PRO A 165 10.98 17.41 -11.28
CA PRO A 165 10.43 17.08 -9.97
C PRO A 165 8.90 17.17 -10.01
N LEU A 166 8.22 16.19 -9.41
CA LEU A 166 6.75 16.15 -9.30
C LEU A 166 6.25 16.52 -7.89
N MET A 167 7.14 16.93 -6.99
CA MET A 167 6.78 17.27 -5.62
C MET A 167 6.05 18.61 -5.56
N SER A 168 5.01 18.68 -4.73
CA SER A 168 4.26 19.93 -4.51
C SER A 168 4.24 20.38 -3.05
N ALA A 169 4.67 19.54 -2.11
CA ALA A 169 4.93 19.98 -0.75
C ALA A 169 5.87 19.04 0.00
N ASP A 170 6.51 19.60 1.02
CA ASP A 170 7.17 18.87 2.10
C ASP A 170 6.20 18.75 3.27
N TYR A 171 5.94 17.53 3.73
CA TYR A 171 5.07 17.30 4.88
C TYR A 171 5.91 17.00 6.10
N THR A 172 5.68 17.73 7.19
CA THR A 172 6.29 17.42 8.49
C THR A 172 5.68 16.15 9.11
N TYR A 173 4.42 15.82 8.76
CA TYR A 173 3.70 14.68 9.34
C TYR A 173 3.01 13.86 8.24
N HIS A 174 3.30 12.56 8.17
CA HIS A 174 2.82 11.62 7.14
C HIS A 174 1.29 11.45 7.10
N PHE A 175 0.62 11.65 8.25
CA PHE A 175 -0.85 11.53 8.36
C PHE A 175 -1.62 12.78 7.91
N THR A 176 -0.93 13.87 7.56
CA THR A 176 -1.60 15.14 7.17
C THR A 176 -2.56 14.94 6.00
N GLY A 177 -2.16 14.15 5.01
CA GLY A 177 -2.96 13.90 3.81
C GLY A 177 -4.29 13.21 4.12
N GLU A 178 -4.26 12.15 4.91
CA GLU A 178 -5.47 11.40 5.27
C GLU A 178 -6.38 12.19 6.23
N LEU A 179 -5.82 12.90 7.21
CA LEU A 179 -6.61 13.71 8.15
C LEU A 179 -7.40 14.80 7.42
N LEU A 180 -6.77 15.50 6.48
CA LEU A 180 -7.45 16.49 5.65
C LEU A 180 -8.52 15.83 4.77
N ALA A 181 -8.22 14.66 4.18
CA ALA A 181 -9.13 13.96 3.31
C ALA A 181 -10.37 13.41 4.06
N PHE A 182 -10.18 12.91 5.29
CA PHE A 182 -11.26 12.41 6.14
C PHE A 182 -12.07 13.55 6.73
N THR A 183 -11.43 14.66 7.13
CA THR A 183 -12.14 15.86 7.62
C THR A 183 -13.09 16.40 6.55
N GLU A 184 -12.61 16.57 5.31
CA GLU A 184 -13.45 16.97 4.16
C GLU A 184 -14.64 16.02 3.97
N MET A 185 -14.42 14.71 4.09
CA MET A 185 -15.48 13.71 3.95
C MET A 185 -16.52 13.82 5.09
N LEU A 186 -16.08 14.12 6.31
CA LEU A 186 -16.95 14.25 7.49
C LEU A 186 -17.73 15.57 7.50
N GLU A 187 -17.14 16.66 7.02
CA GLU A 187 -17.78 17.96 6.93
C GLU A 187 -18.81 18.03 5.78
N HIS A 188 -18.53 17.31 4.69
CA HIS A 188 -19.34 17.35 3.47
C HIS A 188 -19.74 15.95 2.94
N PRO A 189 -20.35 15.07 3.77
CA PRO A 189 -20.54 13.65 3.44
C PRO A 189 -21.59 13.38 2.36
N TYR A 190 -22.49 14.34 2.11
CA TYR A 190 -23.63 14.18 1.20
C TYR A 190 -23.47 14.89 -0.14
N THR A 191 -22.30 15.45 -0.45
CA THR A 191 -22.06 15.95 -1.81
C THR A 191 -21.94 14.76 -2.78
N ALA A 192 -22.35 14.96 -4.04
CA ALA A 192 -22.30 13.87 -5.02
C ALA A 192 -20.86 13.36 -5.25
N GLU A 193 -19.90 14.29 -5.24
CA GLU A 193 -18.47 14.02 -5.37
C GLU A 193 -17.95 13.20 -4.18
N ASN A 194 -18.18 13.65 -2.94
CA ASN A 194 -17.69 12.95 -1.75
C ASN A 194 -18.34 11.57 -1.61
N ARG A 195 -19.62 11.40 -1.95
CA ARG A 195 -20.24 10.06 -1.99
C ARG A 195 -19.62 9.13 -3.02
N LYS A 196 -19.21 9.65 -4.19
CA LYS A 196 -18.53 8.85 -5.22
C LYS A 196 -17.15 8.43 -4.71
N LYS A 197 -16.37 9.40 -4.24
CA LYS A 197 -15.02 9.19 -3.69
C LYS A 197 -15.03 8.23 -2.50
N TYR A 198 -16.01 8.34 -1.61
CA TYR A 198 -16.18 7.44 -0.48
C TYR A 198 -16.41 5.99 -0.90
N ARG A 199 -17.28 5.76 -1.90
CA ARG A 199 -17.48 4.41 -2.45
C ARG A 199 -16.21 3.86 -3.10
N GLU A 200 -15.46 4.70 -3.81
CA GLU A 200 -14.17 4.30 -4.39
C GLU A 200 -13.16 3.89 -3.31
N TRP A 201 -13.11 4.60 -2.18
CA TRP A 201 -12.26 4.23 -1.04
C TRP A 201 -12.67 2.92 -0.38
N LEU A 202 -13.97 2.69 -0.18
CA LEU A 202 -14.47 1.42 0.36
C LEU A 202 -14.16 0.26 -0.57
N GLN A 203 -14.36 0.42 -1.89
CA GLN A 203 -14.05 -0.60 -2.87
C GLN A 203 -12.55 -0.91 -2.91
N LEU A 204 -11.71 0.12 -2.87
CA LEU A 204 -10.26 -0.03 -2.84
C LEU A 204 -9.80 -0.78 -1.58
N ALA A 205 -10.33 -0.43 -0.41
CA ALA A 205 -10.06 -1.13 0.85
C ALA A 205 -10.44 -2.62 0.76
N GLU A 206 -11.61 -2.93 0.21
CA GLU A 206 -12.03 -4.31 0.00
C GLU A 206 -11.09 -5.07 -0.94
N ASP A 207 -10.75 -4.49 -2.09
CA ASP A 207 -9.86 -5.12 -3.06
C ASP A 207 -8.45 -5.34 -2.50
N VAL A 208 -7.91 -4.38 -1.75
CA VAL A 208 -6.62 -4.50 -1.05
C VAL A 208 -6.66 -5.65 -0.05
N ASN A 209 -7.68 -5.70 0.81
CA ASN A 209 -7.81 -6.75 1.81
C ASN A 209 -7.98 -8.15 1.18
N ASN A 210 -8.69 -8.24 0.05
CA ASN A 210 -8.78 -9.48 -0.73
C ASN A 210 -7.41 -9.92 -1.26
N VAL A 211 -6.59 -9.00 -1.78
CA VAL A 211 -5.23 -9.30 -2.25
C VAL A 211 -4.33 -9.70 -1.08
N VAL A 212 -4.33 -8.95 0.03
CA VAL A 212 -3.56 -9.27 1.25
C VAL A 212 -3.94 -10.67 1.76
N TYR A 213 -5.23 -10.98 1.85
CA TYR A 213 -5.70 -12.30 2.27
C TYR A 213 -5.19 -13.40 1.34
N HIS A 214 -5.34 -13.23 0.02
CA HIS A 214 -4.85 -14.18 -0.98
C HIS A 214 -3.34 -14.44 -0.85
N LEU A 215 -2.52 -13.38 -0.78
CA LEU A 215 -1.07 -13.51 -0.66
C LEU A 215 -0.67 -14.23 0.63
N ARG A 216 -1.36 -13.94 1.74
CA ARG A 216 -1.12 -14.59 3.03
C ARG A 216 -1.41 -16.09 2.98
N GLN A 217 -2.50 -16.50 2.32
CA GLN A 217 -2.82 -17.92 2.14
C GLN A 217 -1.75 -18.66 1.33
N MET A 218 -1.17 -18.01 0.32
CA MET A 218 -0.12 -18.63 -0.52
C MET A 218 1.13 -19.05 0.26
N VAL A 219 1.51 -18.27 1.28
CA VAL A 219 2.69 -18.54 2.12
C VAL A 219 2.34 -19.26 3.42
N GLY A 220 1.08 -19.71 3.56
CA GLY A 220 0.66 -20.54 4.69
C GLY A 220 0.52 -19.82 6.03
N ILE A 221 0.53 -18.48 6.04
CA ILE A 221 0.32 -17.70 7.27
C ILE A 221 -1.16 -17.77 7.62
N LYS A 222 -1.48 -18.19 8.85
CA LYS A 222 -2.85 -18.32 9.36
C LYS A 222 -3.00 -17.58 10.68
N PHE A 223 -4.02 -16.76 10.78
CA PHE A 223 -4.31 -16.02 12.01
C PHE A 223 -5.39 -16.72 12.82
N PRO A 224 -5.46 -16.51 14.16
CA PRO A 224 -6.48 -17.10 15.00
C PRO A 224 -7.91 -16.80 14.54
N THR A 225 -8.12 -15.65 13.90
CA THR A 225 -9.42 -15.17 13.39
C THR A 225 -9.86 -15.82 12.08
N ASP A 226 -8.99 -16.56 11.39
CA ASP A 226 -9.35 -17.27 10.15
C ASP A 226 -10.26 -18.47 10.41
N THR A 227 -10.24 -18.99 11.63
CA THR A 227 -11.12 -20.09 12.02
C THR A 227 -12.38 -19.47 12.61
N PRO A 228 -13.59 -19.84 12.14
CA PRO A 228 -14.81 -19.33 12.74
C PRO A 228 -14.78 -19.61 14.24
N GLN A 229 -14.87 -18.56 15.06
CA GLN A 229 -15.10 -18.71 16.48
C GLN A 229 -16.45 -19.43 16.64
N LYS A 230 -16.43 -20.63 17.21
CA LYS A 230 -17.62 -21.42 17.52
C LYS A 230 -18.47 -20.73 18.57
#